data_AF-A0A8H5MA20-F1
#
_entry.id   AF-A0A8H5MA20-F1
#
_cell.length_a   1.000
_cell.length_b   1.000
_cell.length_c   1.000
_cell.angle_alpha   90.00
_cell.angle_beta   90.00
_cell.angle_gamma   90.00
#
_symmetry.space_group_name_H-M   'P 1'
#
loop_
_entity.id
_entity.type
_entity.pdbx_description
1 polymer ?
#
loop_
_entity_poly.entity_id
_entity_poly.type
_entity_poly.pdbx_seq_one_letter_code
_entity_poly.pdbx_strand_id
1 'polypeptide(L)'
;MSIMSILNDVKLALVDLDTTKFTAATGKGIKVHDGFQETFERTADEILAAVQQGLEENNAKNVLITGHSLGAAVASLDAMFLKGKLDPSIQITTTVFGLPRVGDQAWADFVDSNDSHTLVKARNSFSFITNQHDPVPRLPPLDFDYVHPSGEFHITSVDSNGQATGFVACPGQDNEKCSSGLNIFEVSIPNHLVCGLHVLPPFGKFSTQAELAALEAQELA
;
A
#
# COMPACT_ATOMS: atom_id res chain seq x y z
N MET A 1 -3.95 3.49 19.37
CA MET A 1 -3.39 2.11 19.41
C MET A 1 -1.89 2.24 19.09
N SER A 2 -1.00 1.59 19.85
CA SER A 2 0.47 1.77 19.66
C SER A 2 0.95 0.96 18.45
N ILE A 3 1.77 1.53 17.56
CA ILE A 3 2.42 0.83 16.43
C ILE A 3 3.23 -0.39 16.93
N MET A 4 3.76 -0.32 18.16
CA MET A 4 4.44 -1.44 18.81
C MET A 4 3.51 -2.55 19.30
N SER A 5 2.20 -2.30 19.39
CA SER A 5 1.20 -3.33 19.72
C SER A 5 0.97 -4.28 18.55
N ILE A 6 1.10 -3.79 17.31
CA ILE A 6 1.00 -4.60 16.08
C ILE A 6 2.16 -5.61 15.98
N LEU A 7 3.32 -5.28 16.57
CA LEU A 7 4.51 -6.14 16.60
C LEU A 7 4.48 -7.22 17.70
N ASN A 8 3.69 -7.03 18.75
CA ASN A 8 3.73 -7.89 19.94
C ASN A 8 2.69 -9.02 19.94
N ASP A 9 1.64 -8.90 19.11
CA ASP A 9 0.75 -10.03 18.88
C ASP A 9 1.33 -10.91 17.78
N VAL A 10 1.40 -12.21 18.08
CA VAL A 10 1.96 -13.31 17.28
C VAL A 10 1.23 -13.40 15.92
N LYS A 11 1.56 -12.51 14.98
CA LYS A 11 0.95 -12.46 13.64
C LYS A 11 1.93 -12.20 12.49
N LEU A 12 3.25 -12.38 12.70
CA LEU A 12 4.25 -12.41 11.62
C LEU A 12 4.14 -13.66 10.71
N ALA A 13 3.01 -14.36 10.73
CA ALA A 13 2.81 -15.58 9.97
C ALA A 13 2.51 -15.25 8.51
N LEU A 14 3.33 -15.79 7.61
CA LEU A 14 3.01 -15.89 6.19
C LEU A 14 2.00 -17.01 5.98
N VAL A 15 0.79 -16.65 5.56
CA VAL A 15 -0.29 -17.57 5.19
C VAL A 15 -0.54 -17.51 3.69
N ASP A 16 -1.11 -18.57 3.13
CA ASP A 16 -1.46 -18.58 1.70
C ASP A 16 -2.46 -17.48 1.38
N LEU A 17 -2.22 -16.74 0.29
CA LEU A 17 -3.14 -15.73 -0.22
C LEU A 17 -4.48 -16.39 -0.59
N ASP A 18 -5.62 -15.79 -0.21
CA ASP A 18 -6.94 -16.33 -0.54
C ASP A 18 -7.22 -16.27 -2.05
N THR A 19 -6.91 -17.37 -2.72
CA THR A 19 -7.11 -17.52 -4.17
C THR A 19 -8.58 -17.48 -4.62
N THR A 20 -9.55 -17.58 -3.70
CA THR A 20 -10.97 -17.37 -4.05
C THR A 20 -11.28 -15.90 -4.34
N LYS A 21 -10.60 -14.99 -3.65
CA LYS A 21 -10.63 -13.53 -3.90
C LYS A 21 -9.65 -13.15 -5.01
N PHE A 22 -8.46 -13.76 -5.03
CA PHE A 22 -7.39 -13.51 -6.00
C PHE A 22 -7.22 -14.66 -7.00
N THR A 23 -8.17 -14.84 -7.91
CA THR A 23 -8.12 -15.97 -8.87
C THR A 23 -6.85 -15.97 -9.73
N ALA A 24 -6.32 -14.79 -10.07
CA ALA A 24 -5.05 -14.62 -10.79
C ALA A 24 -3.79 -15.05 -10.00
N ALA A 25 -3.93 -15.33 -8.69
CA ALA A 25 -2.88 -15.85 -7.82
C ALA A 25 -2.88 -17.39 -7.70
N THR A 26 -3.89 -18.07 -8.27
CA THR A 26 -4.02 -19.53 -8.17
C THR A 26 -2.78 -20.25 -8.67
N GLY A 27 -2.22 -21.13 -7.83
CA GLY A 27 -1.05 -21.94 -8.17
C GLY A 27 0.29 -21.20 -8.15
N LYS A 28 0.32 -19.93 -7.72
CA LYS A 28 1.55 -19.12 -7.63
C LYS A 28 2.29 -19.26 -6.29
N GLY A 29 1.69 -19.90 -5.30
CA GLY A 29 2.30 -20.10 -3.98
C GLY A 29 2.53 -18.81 -3.20
N ILE A 30 1.73 -17.76 -3.47
CA ILE A 30 1.86 -16.45 -2.85
C ILE A 30 1.45 -16.50 -1.38
N LYS A 31 2.28 -15.94 -0.51
CA LYS A 31 1.96 -15.80 0.91
C LYS A 31 1.96 -14.34 1.35
N VAL A 32 1.06 -14.02 2.28
CA VAL A 32 0.88 -12.69 2.86
C VAL A 32 0.73 -12.79 4.37
N HIS A 33 0.95 -11.67 5.06
CA HIS A 33 0.79 -11.57 6.51
C HIS A 33 -0.65 -11.88 6.94
N ASP A 34 -0.84 -12.76 7.93
CA ASP A 34 -2.18 -13.20 8.37
C ASP A 34 -3.11 -12.02 8.69
N GLY A 35 -2.59 -11.04 9.45
CA GLY A 35 -3.41 -9.97 9.97
C GLY A 35 -3.87 -8.99 8.89
N PHE A 36 -3.04 -8.79 7.86
CA PHE A 36 -3.37 -7.91 6.74
C PHE A 36 -4.41 -8.58 5.85
N GLN A 37 -4.25 -9.87 5.55
CA GLN A 37 -5.25 -10.64 4.80
C GLN A 37 -6.58 -10.72 5.55
N GLU A 38 -6.57 -11.05 6.84
CA GLU A 38 -7.80 -11.14 7.65
C GLU A 38 -8.54 -9.80 7.68
N THR A 39 -7.81 -8.68 7.76
CA THR A 39 -8.40 -7.34 7.75
C THR A 39 -9.02 -7.01 6.39
N PHE A 40 -8.28 -7.29 5.30
CA PHE A 40 -8.78 -7.16 3.94
C PHE A 40 -10.04 -8.01 3.69
N GLU A 41 -10.03 -9.28 4.08
CA GLU A 41 -11.13 -10.22 3.81
C GLU A 41 -12.45 -9.78 4.44
N ARG A 42 -12.39 -9.12 5.60
CA ARG A 42 -13.58 -8.59 6.31
C ARG A 42 -14.30 -7.48 5.53
N THR A 43 -13.58 -6.70 4.74
CA THR A 43 -14.11 -5.50 4.08
C THR A 43 -14.13 -5.60 2.55
N ALA A 44 -13.46 -6.59 1.95
CA ALA A 44 -13.25 -6.69 0.50
C ALA A 44 -14.54 -6.59 -0.33
N ASP A 45 -15.61 -7.31 0.04
CA ASP A 45 -16.85 -7.32 -0.73
C ASP A 45 -17.63 -6.00 -0.60
N GLU A 46 -17.60 -5.38 0.58
CA GLU A 46 -18.22 -4.08 0.83
C GLU A 46 -17.50 -2.97 0.07
N ILE A 47 -16.16 -2.98 0.07
CA ILE A 47 -15.32 -2.04 -0.68
C ILE A 47 -15.57 -2.21 -2.19
N LEU A 48 -15.61 -3.43 -2.72
CA LEU A 48 -15.89 -3.67 -4.13
C LEU A 48 -17.25 -3.09 -4.54
N ALA A 49 -18.29 -3.36 -3.75
CA ALA A 49 -19.63 -2.84 -4.01
C ALA A 49 -19.66 -1.30 -3.99
N ALA A 50 -19.02 -0.68 -2.98
CA ALA A 50 -18.95 0.78 -2.87
C ALA A 50 -18.19 1.42 -4.04
N VAL A 51 -17.07 0.82 -4.46
CA VAL A 51 -16.28 1.31 -5.61
C VAL A 51 -17.09 1.20 -6.90
N GLN A 52 -17.77 0.07 -7.14
CA GLN A 52 -18.62 -0.10 -8.31
C GLN A 52 -19.76 0.93 -8.35
N GLN A 53 -20.44 1.13 -7.22
CA GLN A 53 -21.47 2.15 -7.09
C GLN A 53 -20.92 3.55 -7.38
N GLY A 54 -19.79 3.93 -6.77
CA GLY A 54 -19.17 5.24 -6.98
C GLY A 54 -18.75 5.47 -8.44
N LEU A 55 -18.25 4.43 -9.11
CA LEU A 55 -17.90 4.48 -10.54
C LEU A 55 -19.14 4.74 -11.42
N GLU A 56 -20.25 4.06 -11.14
CA GLU A 56 -21.50 4.21 -11.88
C GLU A 56 -22.14 5.58 -11.67
N GLU A 57 -22.29 6.00 -10.41
CA GLU A 57 -22.94 7.26 -10.03
C GLU A 57 -22.22 8.49 -10.59
N ASN A 58 -20.88 8.43 -10.68
CA ASN A 58 -20.06 9.55 -11.12
C ASN A 58 -19.60 9.43 -12.59
N ASN A 59 -19.97 8.34 -13.29
CA ASN A 59 -19.42 7.98 -14.60
C ASN A 59 -17.88 8.06 -14.61
N ALA A 60 -17.26 7.64 -13.50
CA ALA A 60 -15.83 7.71 -13.30
C ALA A 60 -15.12 6.54 -14.01
N LYS A 61 -13.85 6.76 -14.35
CA LYS A 61 -12.99 5.75 -14.99
C LYS A 61 -11.67 5.55 -14.25
N ASN A 62 -11.48 6.26 -13.15
CA ASN A 62 -10.26 6.24 -12.37
C ASN A 62 -10.61 5.95 -10.91
N VAL A 63 -9.84 5.08 -10.27
CA VAL A 63 -9.92 4.78 -8.84
C VAL A 63 -8.55 5.07 -8.24
N LEU A 64 -8.50 5.91 -7.21
CA LEU A 64 -7.32 6.09 -6.37
C LEU A 64 -7.45 5.21 -5.14
N ILE A 65 -6.42 4.42 -4.87
CA ILE A 65 -6.30 3.61 -3.67
C ILE A 65 -5.13 4.16 -2.85
N THR A 66 -5.40 4.48 -1.60
CA THR A 66 -4.43 5.03 -0.66
C THR A 66 -4.65 4.44 0.72
N GLY A 67 -3.65 4.56 1.57
CA GLY A 67 -3.66 4.06 2.93
C GLY A 67 -2.37 4.43 3.63
N HIS A 68 -2.41 4.46 4.96
CA HIS A 68 -1.24 4.73 5.80
C HIS A 68 -1.03 3.58 6.79
N SER A 69 0.23 3.22 7.05
CA SER A 69 0.57 2.22 8.07
C SER A 69 -0.07 0.85 7.79
N LEU A 70 -0.80 0.27 8.75
CA LEU A 70 -1.65 -0.91 8.54
C LEU A 70 -2.60 -0.72 7.34
N GLY A 71 -3.21 0.46 7.21
CA GLY A 71 -4.09 0.78 6.08
C GLY A 71 -3.36 0.78 4.73
N ALA A 72 -2.06 1.06 4.69
CA ALA A 72 -1.26 0.93 3.48
C ALA A 72 -1.13 -0.53 3.04
N ALA A 73 -0.95 -1.45 3.99
CA ALA A 73 -0.90 -2.88 3.72
C ALA A 73 -2.24 -3.41 3.17
N VAL A 74 -3.34 -3.06 3.84
CA VAL A 74 -4.70 -3.44 3.40
C VAL A 74 -5.02 -2.84 2.03
N ALA A 75 -4.70 -1.56 1.82
CA ALA A 75 -4.88 -0.89 0.53
C ALA A 75 -4.10 -1.56 -0.62
N SER A 76 -2.93 -2.15 -0.34
CA SER A 76 -2.18 -2.90 -1.36
C SER A 76 -2.88 -4.21 -1.77
N LEU A 77 -3.54 -4.89 -0.83
CA LEU A 77 -4.38 -6.07 -1.11
C LEU A 77 -5.64 -5.65 -1.88
N ASP A 78 -6.32 -4.58 -1.45
CA ASP A 78 -7.47 -4.02 -2.14
C ASP A 78 -7.15 -3.65 -3.59
N ALA A 79 -5.98 -3.05 -3.85
CA ALA A 79 -5.55 -2.71 -5.20
C ALA A 79 -5.46 -3.92 -6.12
N MET A 80 -4.82 -4.99 -5.67
CA MET A 80 -4.71 -6.22 -6.46
C MET A 80 -6.06 -6.93 -6.62
N PHE A 81 -6.91 -6.88 -5.59
CA PHE A 81 -8.23 -7.47 -5.62
C PHE A 81 -9.15 -6.74 -6.60
N LEU A 82 -9.28 -5.41 -6.48
CA LEU A 82 -10.09 -4.57 -7.35
C LEU A 82 -9.62 -4.66 -8.80
N LYS A 83 -8.31 -4.74 -9.04
CA LYS A 83 -7.78 -4.95 -10.40
C LYS A 83 -8.32 -6.23 -11.06
N GLY A 84 -8.49 -7.30 -10.28
CA GLY A 84 -9.06 -8.56 -10.75
C GLY A 84 -10.57 -8.57 -10.91
N LYS A 85 -11.29 -7.63 -10.27
CA LYS A 85 -12.76 -7.59 -10.23
C LYS A 85 -13.39 -6.49 -11.07
N LEU A 86 -12.71 -5.35 -11.25
CA LEU A 86 -13.22 -4.21 -12.01
C LEU A 86 -12.97 -4.37 -13.51
N ASP A 87 -13.80 -3.70 -14.31
CA ASP A 87 -13.69 -3.68 -15.76
C ASP A 87 -12.28 -3.21 -16.21
N PRO A 88 -11.67 -3.83 -17.23
CA PRO A 88 -10.34 -3.46 -17.71
C PRO A 88 -10.17 -2.01 -18.17
N SER A 89 -11.26 -1.31 -18.48
CA SER A 89 -11.28 0.12 -18.83
C SER A 89 -11.15 1.05 -17.64
N ILE A 90 -11.30 0.55 -16.41
CA ILE A 90 -11.07 1.32 -15.19
C ILE A 90 -9.57 1.36 -14.90
N GLN A 91 -9.04 2.57 -14.75
CA GLN A 91 -7.66 2.83 -14.34
C GLN A 91 -7.57 2.86 -12.81
N ILE A 92 -6.61 2.12 -12.25
CA ILE A 92 -6.39 2.06 -10.80
C ILE A 92 -5.01 2.62 -10.48
N THR A 93 -4.97 3.71 -9.73
CA THR A 93 -3.73 4.30 -9.21
C THR A 93 -3.62 3.96 -7.74
N THR A 94 -2.50 3.39 -7.32
CA THR A 94 -2.24 3.09 -5.91
C THR A 94 -1.03 3.89 -5.42
N THR A 95 -1.24 4.69 -4.38
CA THR A 95 -0.18 5.41 -3.67
C THR A 95 -0.44 5.26 -2.18
N VAL A 96 0.42 4.53 -1.49
CA VAL A 96 0.28 4.26 -0.05
C VAL A 96 1.48 4.80 0.75
N PHE A 97 1.31 5.03 2.05
CA PHE A 97 2.27 5.75 2.88
C PHE A 97 2.70 4.91 4.08
N GLY A 98 4.01 4.81 4.32
CA GLY A 98 4.53 3.99 5.43
C GLY A 98 4.10 2.52 5.32
N LEU A 99 4.11 1.98 4.10
CA LEU A 99 3.73 0.59 3.80
C LEU A 99 4.66 -0.38 4.54
N PRO A 100 4.18 -1.21 5.48
CA PRO A 100 4.95 -2.36 5.96
C PRO A 100 5.05 -3.44 4.87
N ARG A 101 6.03 -4.34 4.95
CA ARG A 101 6.11 -5.49 4.02
C ARG A 101 4.87 -6.37 4.20
N VAL A 102 4.24 -6.75 3.09
CA VAL A 102 2.91 -7.39 3.12
C VAL A 102 2.98 -8.89 2.93
N GLY A 103 3.93 -9.39 2.16
CA GLY A 103 4.03 -10.80 1.83
C GLY A 103 5.43 -11.19 1.39
N ASP A 104 5.52 -12.41 0.86
CA ASP A 104 6.77 -13.00 0.41
C ASP A 104 7.23 -12.47 -0.96
N GLN A 105 8.33 -13.03 -1.47
CA GLN A 105 8.83 -12.72 -2.81
C GLN A 105 7.75 -12.92 -3.90
N ALA A 106 6.92 -13.96 -3.79
CA ALA A 106 5.88 -14.23 -4.76
C ALA A 106 4.77 -13.16 -4.70
N TRP A 107 4.47 -12.60 -3.53
CA TRP A 107 3.62 -11.42 -3.39
C TRP A 107 4.23 -10.18 -4.06
N ALA A 108 5.51 -9.88 -3.81
CA ALA A 108 6.19 -8.74 -4.42
C ALA A 108 6.18 -8.84 -5.96
N ASP A 109 6.50 -10.01 -6.50
CA ASP A 109 6.47 -10.28 -7.94
C ASP A 109 5.04 -10.21 -8.51
N PHE A 110 4.05 -10.64 -7.73
CA PHE A 110 2.65 -10.54 -8.12
C PHE A 110 2.22 -9.07 -8.26
N VAL A 111 2.57 -8.20 -7.32
CA VAL A 111 2.30 -6.76 -7.43
C VAL A 111 3.03 -6.17 -8.63
N ASP A 112 4.33 -6.44 -8.79
CA ASP A 112 5.15 -5.90 -9.89
C ASP A 112 4.65 -6.35 -11.27
N SER A 113 4.23 -7.61 -11.42
CA SER A 113 3.63 -8.11 -12.66
C SER A 113 2.29 -7.46 -13.00
N ASN A 114 1.65 -6.87 -11.98
CA ASN A 114 0.41 -6.13 -12.11
C ASN A 114 0.63 -4.62 -12.27
N ASP A 115 1.83 -4.13 -12.02
CA ASP A 115 2.23 -2.76 -12.32
C ASP A 115 2.70 -2.65 -13.78
N SER A 116 2.43 -1.51 -14.41
CA SER A 116 2.91 -1.21 -15.76
C SER A 116 3.80 0.02 -15.68
N HIS A 117 5.07 -0.16 -15.31
CA HIS A 117 6.06 0.92 -15.20
C HIS A 117 6.42 1.62 -16.53
N THR A 118 5.75 1.29 -17.65
CA THR A 118 5.96 1.93 -18.95
C THR A 118 4.97 3.07 -19.17
N LEU A 119 5.51 4.29 -19.38
CA LEU A 119 4.82 5.59 -19.50
C LEU A 119 3.82 5.76 -20.67
N VAL A 120 3.33 4.68 -21.29
CA VAL A 120 2.35 4.78 -22.38
C VAL A 120 1.27 3.71 -22.19
N LYS A 121 0.23 4.09 -21.42
CA LYS A 121 -0.98 3.29 -21.10
C LYS A 121 -0.82 2.21 -20.03
N ALA A 122 -0.24 2.58 -18.89
CA ALA A 122 -0.35 1.78 -17.67
C ALA A 122 -1.81 1.78 -17.18
N ARG A 123 -2.52 0.66 -17.29
CA ARG A 123 -3.83 0.48 -16.62
C ARG A 123 -3.71 0.70 -15.11
N ASN A 124 -2.52 0.45 -14.56
CA ASN A 124 -2.26 0.50 -13.12
C ASN A 124 -0.88 1.08 -12.83
N SER A 125 -0.78 1.79 -11.72
CA SER A 125 0.49 2.19 -11.11
C SER A 125 0.47 1.85 -9.64
N PHE A 126 1.53 1.23 -9.13
CA PHE A 126 1.72 1.01 -7.70
C PHE A 126 2.92 1.82 -7.21
N SER A 127 2.73 2.58 -6.14
CA SER A 127 3.80 3.31 -5.49
C SER A 127 3.59 3.34 -3.99
N PHE A 128 4.68 3.34 -3.24
CA PHE A 128 4.63 3.54 -1.81
C PHE A 128 5.68 4.54 -1.36
N ILE A 129 5.27 5.38 -0.42
CA ILE A 129 6.06 6.49 0.07
C ILE A 129 6.60 6.11 1.45
N THR A 130 7.92 6.16 1.61
CA THR A 130 8.61 5.94 2.88
C THR A 130 9.24 7.25 3.35
N ASN A 131 9.35 7.46 4.67
CA ASN A 131 9.80 8.75 5.22
C ASN A 131 10.98 8.61 6.17
N GLN A 132 12.17 9.02 5.73
CA GLN A 132 13.37 9.08 6.56
C GLN A 132 13.49 7.81 7.42
N HIS A 133 13.70 7.95 8.73
CA HIS A 133 13.82 6.86 9.70
C HIS A 133 12.50 6.24 10.18
N ASP A 134 11.42 6.27 9.38
CA ASP A 134 10.19 5.54 9.68
C ASP A 134 10.50 4.03 9.87
N PRO A 135 10.15 3.41 11.02
CA PRO A 135 10.37 1.98 11.22
C PRO A 135 9.40 1.08 10.45
N VAL A 136 8.20 1.54 10.11
CA VAL A 136 7.13 0.66 9.61
C VAL A 136 7.47 0.01 8.27
N PRO A 137 8.03 0.72 7.27
CA PRO A 137 8.45 0.08 6.02
C PRO A 137 9.53 -0.99 6.18
N ARG A 138 10.20 -1.05 7.33
CA ARG A 138 11.24 -2.06 7.59
C ARG A 138 10.68 -3.30 8.26
N LEU A 139 9.37 -3.37 8.45
CA LEU A 139 8.69 -4.45 9.16
C LEU A 139 7.61 -5.10 8.29
N PRO A 140 7.41 -6.41 8.39
CA PRO A 140 8.31 -7.38 9.04
C PRO A 140 9.73 -7.39 8.42
N PRO A 141 10.76 -7.83 9.15
CA PRO A 141 12.13 -7.88 8.63
C PRO A 141 12.30 -8.89 7.49
N LEU A 142 13.31 -8.66 6.63
CA LEU A 142 13.67 -9.55 5.51
C LEU A 142 13.98 -10.99 5.95
N ASP A 143 14.54 -11.17 7.16
CA ASP A 143 14.87 -12.49 7.72
C ASP A 143 13.63 -13.39 7.96
N PHE A 144 12.42 -12.84 7.84
CA PHE A 144 11.15 -13.57 7.92
C PHE A 144 10.51 -13.80 6.55
N ASP A 145 11.30 -13.79 5.47
CA ASP A 145 10.89 -14.02 4.07
C ASP A 145 9.95 -12.96 3.47
N TYR A 146 9.74 -11.83 4.15
CA TYR A 146 8.95 -10.72 3.65
C TYR A 146 9.74 -9.86 2.67
N VAL A 147 9.08 -9.42 1.59
CA VAL A 147 9.71 -8.60 0.54
C VAL A 147 8.75 -7.47 0.12
N HIS A 148 9.29 -6.26 -0.09
CA HIS A 148 8.55 -5.16 -0.70
C HIS A 148 8.47 -5.32 -2.22
N PRO A 149 7.33 -4.96 -2.85
CA PRO A 149 7.30 -4.78 -4.30
C PRO A 149 8.18 -3.60 -4.74
N SER A 150 8.34 -3.44 -6.04
CA SER A 150 8.95 -2.25 -6.63
C SER A 150 8.04 -1.02 -6.44
N GLY A 151 8.59 0.19 -6.65
CA GLY A 151 7.80 1.43 -6.64
C GLY A 151 7.97 2.30 -5.40
N GLU A 152 9.05 2.14 -4.64
CA GLU A 152 9.36 2.99 -3.50
C GLU A 152 9.80 4.40 -3.94
N PHE A 153 9.20 5.41 -3.31
CA PHE A 153 9.74 6.77 -3.23
C PHE A 153 10.07 7.10 -1.78
N HIS A 154 11.34 7.38 -1.52
CA HIS A 154 11.83 7.65 -0.18
C HIS A 154 12.03 9.15 0.05
N ILE A 155 11.34 9.71 1.04
CA ILE A 155 11.53 11.09 1.50
C ILE A 155 12.82 11.14 2.33
N THR A 156 13.80 11.91 1.86
CA THR A 156 15.11 12.05 2.51
C THR A 156 15.17 13.24 3.47
N SER A 157 14.31 14.24 3.28
CA SER A 157 14.28 15.44 4.11
C SER A 157 12.91 16.12 4.09
N VAL A 158 12.58 16.80 5.18
CA VAL A 158 11.37 17.63 5.34
C VAL A 158 11.72 19.04 5.83
N ASP A 159 10.84 20.01 5.61
CA ASP A 159 10.93 21.34 6.21
C ASP A 159 10.41 21.35 7.67
N SER A 160 10.38 22.54 8.29
CA SER A 160 9.89 22.71 9.67
C SER A 160 8.40 22.38 9.86
N ASN A 161 7.63 22.30 8.78
CA ASN A 161 6.21 21.95 8.79
C ASN A 161 5.97 20.47 8.44
N GLY A 162 7.04 19.69 8.25
CA GLY A 162 6.95 18.29 7.84
C GLY A 162 6.70 18.07 6.35
N GLN A 163 6.79 19.12 5.53
CA GLN A 163 6.65 19.03 4.08
C GLN A 163 7.92 18.45 3.47
N ALA A 164 7.80 17.44 2.60
CA ALA A 164 8.95 16.85 1.91
C ALA A 164 9.71 17.91 1.09
N THR A 165 11.02 18.02 1.33
CA THR A 165 11.94 18.91 0.60
C THR A 165 12.94 18.14 -0.25
N GLY A 166 13.07 16.84 -0.02
CA GLY A 166 13.91 15.93 -0.79
C GLY A 166 13.29 14.54 -0.85
N PHE A 167 13.34 13.94 -2.03
CA PHE A 167 12.90 12.57 -2.26
C PHE A 167 13.78 11.89 -3.30
N VAL A 168 13.87 10.57 -3.22
CA VAL A 168 14.55 9.73 -4.20
C VAL A 168 13.61 8.62 -4.65
N ALA A 169 13.63 8.31 -5.95
CA ALA A 169 13.02 7.09 -6.46
C ALA A 169 13.98 5.92 -6.19
N CYS A 170 13.42 4.79 -5.76
CA CYS A 170 14.16 3.63 -5.31
C CYS A 170 13.87 2.47 -6.27
N PRO A 171 14.73 2.22 -7.28
CA PRO A 171 14.45 1.22 -8.30
C PRO A 171 14.52 -0.20 -7.75
N GLY A 172 13.59 -1.05 -8.18
CA GLY A 172 13.50 -2.45 -7.78
C GLY A 172 12.88 -2.65 -6.40
N GLN A 173 12.90 -3.89 -5.95
CA GLN A 173 12.42 -4.34 -4.65
C GLN A 173 13.49 -4.12 -3.58
N ASP A 174 13.07 -3.80 -2.35
CA ASP A 174 13.91 -3.62 -1.14
C ASP A 174 15.27 -2.92 -1.39
N ASN A 175 15.25 -1.76 -2.04
CA ASN A 175 16.48 -1.05 -2.39
C ASN A 175 17.25 -0.57 -1.15
N GLU A 176 18.47 -1.08 -0.96
CA GLU A 176 19.35 -0.75 0.19
C GLU A 176 19.78 0.74 0.26
N LYS A 177 19.52 1.55 -0.77
CA LYS A 177 19.78 2.99 -0.71
C LYS A 177 18.61 3.79 -0.15
N CYS A 178 17.51 3.12 0.20
CA CYS A 178 16.27 3.71 0.66
C CYS A 178 15.85 3.11 2.01
N SER A 179 14.56 2.97 2.30
CA SER A 179 14.09 2.53 3.62
C SER A 179 14.68 1.20 4.07
N SER A 180 14.91 0.28 3.12
CA SER A 180 15.42 -1.08 3.40
C SER A 180 16.86 -1.13 3.88
N GLY A 181 17.70 -0.15 3.52
CA GLY A 181 19.09 -0.08 3.99
C GLY A 181 19.31 0.76 5.25
N LEU A 182 18.24 1.36 5.80
CA LEU A 182 18.36 2.13 7.04
C LEU A 182 18.51 1.20 8.25
N ASN A 183 19.43 1.57 9.14
CA ASN A 183 19.70 0.81 10.36
C ASN A 183 18.43 0.66 11.20
N ILE A 184 18.02 -0.58 11.49
CA ILE A 184 16.80 -0.92 12.26
C ILE A 184 16.77 -0.32 13.68
N PHE A 185 17.90 0.14 14.21
CA PHE A 185 17.99 0.83 15.51
C PHE A 185 17.89 2.35 15.40
N GLU A 186 18.05 2.91 14.19
CA GLU A 186 17.83 4.31 13.88
C GLU A 186 16.39 4.48 13.41
N VAL A 187 15.49 4.67 14.38
CA VAL A 187 14.03 4.74 14.17
C VAL A 187 13.46 6.04 14.71
N SER A 188 12.47 6.58 14.01
CA SER A 188 11.70 7.75 14.43
C SER A 188 10.21 7.48 14.22
N ILE A 189 9.48 7.25 15.31
CA ILE A 189 8.02 7.15 15.30
C ILE A 189 7.36 8.42 14.74
N PRO A 190 7.84 9.65 15.05
CA PRO A 190 7.32 10.84 14.39
C PRO A 190 7.40 10.81 12.86
N ASN A 191 8.44 10.19 12.28
CA ASN A 191 8.56 10.09 10.82
C ASN A 191 7.47 9.20 10.21
N HIS A 192 6.95 8.24 10.97
CA HIS A 192 5.80 7.45 10.56
C HIS A 192 4.50 8.27 10.58
N LEU A 193 4.31 9.14 11.57
CA LEU A 193 3.07 9.91 11.76
C LEU A 193 2.93 11.09 10.81
N VAL A 194 4.06 11.70 10.41
CA VAL A 194 4.09 12.88 9.53
C VAL A 194 4.42 12.47 8.09
N CYS A 195 3.92 11.31 7.66
CA CYS A 195 4.18 10.74 6.33
C CYS A 195 3.36 11.47 5.26
N GLY A 196 3.64 12.76 5.09
CA GLY A 196 3.27 13.53 3.92
C GLY A 196 1.79 13.58 3.52
N LEU A 197 0.82 13.35 4.41
CA LEU A 197 -0.60 13.54 4.03
C LEU A 197 -0.92 14.99 3.60
N HIS A 198 -0.07 15.97 3.97
CA HIS A 198 -0.13 17.36 3.50
C HIS A 198 0.71 17.63 2.23
N VAL A 199 1.38 16.62 1.66
CA VAL A 199 2.42 16.75 0.59
C VAL A 199 1.85 16.71 -0.83
N LEU A 200 0.54 16.59 -1.02
CA LEU A 200 -0.04 16.59 -2.37
C LEU A 200 -0.64 17.96 -2.73
N PRO A 201 0.10 18.81 -3.48
CA PRO A 201 -0.54 19.67 -4.47
C PRO A 201 0.13 19.58 -5.87
N PRO A 202 -0.63 19.63 -6.99
CA PRO A 202 -2.08 19.76 -7.14
C PRO A 202 -2.70 18.46 -7.70
N PHE A 203 -3.11 17.54 -6.83
CA PHE A 203 -4.27 16.71 -7.16
C PHE A 203 -5.45 17.49 -6.61
N GLY A 204 -6.37 17.88 -7.49
CA GLY A 204 -7.44 18.84 -7.20
C GLY A 204 -8.18 18.51 -5.91
N LYS A 205 -8.78 19.53 -5.29
CA LYS A 205 -9.73 19.39 -4.18
C LYS A 205 -10.51 18.08 -4.32
N PHE A 206 -10.36 17.15 -3.37
CA PHE A 206 -11.19 15.95 -3.24
C PHE A 206 -12.66 16.39 -3.29
N SER A 207 -13.31 16.16 -4.43
CA SER A 207 -14.55 16.86 -4.79
C SER A 207 -15.80 16.00 -4.69
N THR A 208 -15.71 14.74 -4.26
CA THR A 208 -16.89 13.88 -4.15
C THR A 208 -16.86 13.03 -2.88
N GLN A 209 -18.01 12.94 -2.22
CA GLN A 209 -18.27 12.16 -1.00
C GLN A 209 -17.92 10.66 -1.11
N ALA A 210 -17.73 10.15 -2.33
CA ALA A 210 -17.35 8.75 -2.57
C ALA A 210 -15.90 8.42 -2.17
N GLU A 211 -14.98 9.39 -2.24
CA GLU A 211 -13.56 9.19 -1.88
C GLU A 211 -13.32 9.24 -0.36
N LEU A 212 -14.23 9.88 0.38
CA LEU A 212 -14.19 9.94 1.85
C LEU A 212 -14.61 8.61 2.50
N ALA A 213 -15.51 7.86 1.85
CA ALA A 213 -16.05 6.61 2.38
C ALA A 213 -15.00 5.49 2.49
N ALA A 214 -13.98 5.48 1.62
CA ALA A 214 -12.87 4.52 1.70
C ALA A 214 -11.90 4.82 2.85
N LEU A 215 -11.76 6.09 3.25
CA LEU A 215 -10.94 6.53 4.38
C LEU A 215 -11.67 6.35 5.71
N GLU A 216 -12.98 6.66 5.78
CA GLU A 216 -13.78 6.52 7.00
C GLU A 216 -13.97 5.04 7.43
N ALA A 217 -13.93 4.09 6.49
CA ALA A 217 -13.98 2.66 6.80
C ALA A 217 -12.68 2.12 7.44
N GLN A 218 -11.53 2.76 7.19
CA GLN A 218 -10.23 2.32 7.72
C GLN A 218 -9.89 2.90 9.11
N GLU A 219 -10.57 3.95 9.56
CA GLU A 219 -10.40 4.50 10.92
C GLU A 219 -11.27 3.83 12.00
N LEU A 220 -12.17 2.91 11.61
CA LEU A 220 -13.14 2.25 12.50
C LEU A 220 -12.88 0.76 12.76
N ALA A 221 -11.73 0.21 12.33
CA ALA A 221 -11.32 -1.17 12.59
C ALA A 221 -10.19 -1.26 13.63
#